data_AF-A0A662LCK9-F1
#
_entry.id   AF-A0A662LCK9-F1
#
_cell.length_a   1.000
_cell.length_b   1.000
_cell.length_c   1.000
_cell.angle_alpha   90.00
_cell.angle_beta   90.00
_cell.angle_gamma   90.00
#
_symmetry.space_group_name_H-M   'P 1'
#
loop_
_entity.id
_entity.type
_entity.pdbx_description
1 polymer ?
#
loop_
_entity_poly.entity_id
_entity_poly.type
_entity_poly.pdbx_seq_one_letter_code
_entity_poly.pdbx_strand_id
1 'polypeptide(L)' 'MLSSPWDKRRVHLLRQRYGAVLVGVGTVLSDDPKLHVNPHHTGGSTRPLTRVILDSSLRTPPGARLFSYPGEVL' A
#
# COMPACT_ATOMS: atom_id res chain seq x y z
N MET A 1 20.04 -2.36 -1.88
CA MET A 1 18.67 -1.83 -1.70
C MET A 1 18.68 -0.36 -2.07
N LEU A 2 17.75 0.11 -2.91
CA LEU A 2 17.70 1.51 -3.37
C LEU A 2 17.20 2.50 -2.30
N SER A 3 16.46 2.05 -1.28
CA SER A 3 15.88 2.91 -0.24
C SER A 3 16.47 2.66 1.14
N SER A 4 16.64 3.73 1.92
CA SER A 4 17.14 3.68 3.29
C SER A 4 16.03 3.29 4.31
N PRO A 5 16.38 2.91 5.55
CA PRO A 5 15.40 2.74 6.61
C PRO A 5 14.55 3.99 6.88
N TRP A 6 15.12 5.19 6.70
CA TRP A 6 14.41 6.46 6.88
C TRP A 6 13.33 6.68 5.84
N ASP A 7 13.55 6.26 4.59
CA ASP A 7 12.55 6.35 3.52
C ASP A 7 11.35 5.44 3.80
N LYS A 8 11.62 4.21 4.28
CA LYS A 8 10.56 3.27 4.67
C LYS A 8 9.69 3.87 5.78
N ARG A 9 10.33 4.42 6.82
CA ARG A 9 9.62 5.10 7.90
C ARG A 9 8.78 6.28 7.39
N ARG A 10 9.37 7.14 6.55
CA ARG A 10 8.68 8.31 5.97
C ARG A 10 7.42 7.89 5.20
N VAL A 11 7.51 6.88 4.32
CA VAL A 11 6.35 6.42 3.52
C VAL A 11 5.24 5.86 4.41
N HIS A 12 5.57 5.10 5.45
CA HIS A 12 4.56 4.57 6.37
C HIS A 12 3.86 5.68 7.18
N LEU A 13 4.61 6.70 7.64
CA LEU A 13 4.03 7.88 8.27
C LEU A 13 3.11 8.66 7.31
N LEU A 14 3.49 8.82 6.04
CA LEU A 14 2.65 9.46 5.04
C LEU A 14 1.35 8.68 4.80
N ARG A 15 1.43 7.35 4.64
CA ARG A 15 0.23 6.49 4.50
C ARG A 15 -0.68 6.60 5.72
N GLN A 16 -0.10 6.62 6.92
CA GLN A 16 -0.84 6.84 8.15
C GLN A 16 -1.44 8.26 8.22
N ARG A 17 -0.83 9.27 7.61
CA ARG A 17 -1.37 10.66 7.60
C ARG A 17 -2.48 10.88 6.58
N TYR A 18 -2.42 10.26 5.40
CA TYR A 18 -3.38 10.52 4.32
C TYR A 18 -4.50 9.48 4.19
N GLY A 19 -4.32 8.23 4.61
CA GLY A 19 -5.43 7.26 4.75
C GLY A 19 -5.86 6.57 3.47
N ALA A 20 -5.37 7.05 2.32
CA ALA A 20 -5.46 6.36 1.05
C ALA A 20 -4.12 6.35 0.31
N VAL A 21 -3.93 5.36 -0.55
CA VAL A 21 -2.85 5.31 -1.55
C VAL A 21 -3.43 4.94 -2.90
N LEU A 22 -2.97 5.63 -3.95
CA LEU A 22 -3.37 5.37 -5.33
C LEU A 22 -2.17 4.85 -6.11
N VAL A 23 -2.38 3.78 -6.88
CA VAL A 23 -1.39 3.25 -7.82
C VAL A 23 -2.08 2.80 -9.11
N GLY A 24 -1.31 2.71 -10.21
CA GLY A 24 -1.78 2.07 -11.43
C GLY A 24 -1.62 0.55 -11.37
N VAL A 25 -2.45 -0.18 -12.12
CA VAL A 25 -2.37 -1.65 -12.21
C VAL A 25 -0.99 -2.15 -12.66
N GLY A 26 -0.25 -1.36 -13.47
CA GLY A 26 1.11 -1.70 -13.86
C GLY A 26 2.05 -1.93 -12.67
N THR A 27 1.91 -1.12 -11.60
CA THR A 27 2.67 -1.29 -10.35
C THR A 27 2.24 -2.55 -9.61
N VAL A 28 0.95 -2.89 -9.62
CA VAL A 28 0.46 -4.14 -9.00
C VAL A 28 1.05 -5.35 -9.71
N LEU A 29 1.04 -5.34 -11.04
CA LEU A 29 1.57 -6.43 -11.85
C LEU A 29 3.10 -6.57 -11.75
N SER A 30 3.84 -5.48 -11.62
CA SER A 30 5.30 -5.52 -11.53
C SER A 30 5.81 -5.84 -10.12
N ASP A 31 5.20 -5.25 -9.09
CA ASP A 31 5.78 -5.22 -7.74
C ASP A 31 4.96 -6.03 -6.72
N ASP A 32 3.70 -6.36 -7.06
CA ASP A 32 2.73 -7.01 -6.18
C ASP A 32 2.73 -6.39 -4.77
N PRO A 33 2.56 -5.07 -4.61
CA PRO A 33 2.85 -4.39 -3.35
C PRO A 33 1.79 -4.70 -2.28
N LYS A 34 2.20 -4.73 -1.00
CA LYS A 34 1.27 -4.95 0.12
C LYS A 34 0.36 -3.74 0.45
N LEU A 35 0.76 -2.53 0.03
CA LEU A 35 0.06 -1.26 0.27
C LEU A 35 -0.63 -1.15 1.64
N HIS A 36 0.14 -1.28 2.73
CA HIS A 36 -0.36 -1.17 4.10
C HIS A 36 0.50 -0.20 4.94
N VAL A 37 -0.02 0.15 6.11
CA VAL A 37 0.73 0.83 7.18
C VAL A 37 1.32 -0.25 8.10
N ASN A 38 2.65 -0.31 8.20
CA ASN A 38 3.32 -1.23 9.10
C ASN A 38 3.52 -0.53 10.46
N PRO A 39 2.95 -1.05 11.56
CA PRO A 39 3.03 -0.45 12.90
C PRO A 39 4.46 -0.23 13.40
N HIS A 40 5.42 -1.05 12.95
CA HIS A 40 6.84 -0.89 13.31
C HIS A 40 7.42 0.45 12.87
N HIS A 41 6.84 1.09 11.86
CA HIS A 41 7.30 2.37 11.35
C HIS A 41 6.50 3.57 11.87
N THR A 42 5.40 3.33 12.59
CA THR A 42 4.43 4.35 13.05
C THR A 42 4.22 4.37 14.56
N GLY A 43 5.10 3.71 15.34
CA GLY A 43 5.00 3.69 16.80
C GLY A 43 3.81 2.86 17.31
N GLY A 44 3.43 1.80 16.59
CA GLY A 44 2.35 0.89 16.98
C GLY A 44 0.94 1.30 16.55
N SER A 45 0.73 2.56 16.14
CA SER A 45 -0.57 3.00 15.63
C SER A 45 -0.80 2.53 14.20
N THR A 46 -1.95 1.91 13.95
CA THR A 46 -2.40 1.55 12.61
C THR A 46 -3.82 2.06 12.42
N ARG A 47 -4.11 2.55 11.22
CA ARG A 47 -5.46 2.73 10.73
C ARG A 47 -5.60 1.98 9.40
N PRO A 48 -6.79 1.47 9.07
CA PRO A 48 -7.03 0.91 7.74
C PRO A 48 -6.61 1.90 6.65
N LEU A 49 -5.90 1.41 5.64
CA LEU A 49 -5.46 2.21 4.50
C LEU A 49 -6.32 1.84 3.30
N THR A 50 -7.06 2.81 2.75
CA THR A 50 -7.79 2.61 1.49
C THR A 50 -6.79 2.51 0.34
N ARG A 51 -6.98 1.54 -0.54
CA ARG A 51 -6.13 1.30 -1.70
C ARG A 51 -6.94 1.55 -2.96
N VAL A 52 -6.54 2.52 -3.76
CA VAL A 52 -7.19 2.86 -5.03
C VAL A 52 -6.34 2.33 -6.17
N ILE A 53 -6.87 1.39 -6.95
CA ILE A 53 -6.14 0.74 -8.04
C ILE A 53 -6.73 1.21 -9.38
N LEU A 54 -5.94 1.96 -10.15
CA LEU A 54 -6.35 2.37 -11.49
C LEU A 54 -6.16 1.20 -12.47
N ASP A 55 -7.26 0.49 -12.74
CA ASP A 55 -7.29 -0.73 -13.55
C ASP A 55 -8.49 -0.75 -14.52
N SER A 56 -8.36 -0.02 -15.63
CA SER A 56 -9.41 0.08 -16.66
C SER A 56 -9.76 -1.24 -17.37
N SER A 57 -8.97 -2.30 -17.16
CA SER A 57 -9.10 -3.57 -17.89
C SER A 57 -9.14 -4.78 -16.98
N LEU A 58 -9.39 -4.58 -15.67
CA LEU A 58 -9.56 -5.65 -14.67
C LEU A 58 -8.41 -6.66 -14.64
N ARG A 59 -7.16 -6.19 -14.74
CA ARG A 59 -5.95 -7.03 -14.76
C ARG A 59 -5.40 -7.36 -13.37
N THR A 60 -5.91 -6.74 -12.31
CA THR A 60 -5.47 -6.95 -10.94
C THR A 60 -5.71 -8.41 -10.53
N PRO A 61 -4.66 -9.19 -10.22
CA PRO A 61 -4.84 -10.60 -9.86
C PRO A 61 -5.62 -10.75 -8.55
N PRO A 62 -6.58 -11.68 -8.44
CA PRO A 62 -7.36 -11.87 -7.22
C PRO A 62 -6.52 -12.30 -6.00
N GLY A 63 -5.29 -12.80 -6.24
CA GLY A 63 -4.32 -13.17 -5.21
C GLY A 63 -3.29 -12.10 -4.86
N ALA A 64 -3.43 -10.86 -5.34
CA ALA A 64 -2.45 -9.80 -5.08
C ALA A 64 -2.29 -9.53 -3.57
N ARG A 65 -1.04 -9.29 -3.12
CA ARG A 65 -0.70 -9.11 -1.68
C ARG A 65 -1.40 -7.91 -1.03
N LEU A 66 -1.88 -6.95 -1.82
CA LEU A 66 -2.65 -5.81 -1.33
C LEU A 66 -3.99 -6.22 -0.70
N PHE A 67 -4.54 -7.38 -1.08
CA PHE A 67 -5.79 -7.90 -0.52
C PHE A 67 -5.63 -8.59 0.85
N SER A 68 -4.38 -8.89 1.26
CA SER A 68 -4.11 -9.61 2.51
C SER A 68 -4.16 -8.74 3.78
N TYR A 69 -4.49 -7.46 3.66
CA TYR A 69 -4.44 -6.50 4.77
C TYR A 69 -5.78 -5.76 4.93
N PRO A 70 -6.20 -5.41 6.16
CA PRO A 70 -7.42 -4.64 6.38
C PRO A 70 -7.44 -3.30 5.64
N GLY A 71 -8.63 -2.85 5.24
CA GLY A 71 -8.85 -1.61 4.50
C GLY A 71 -9.66 -1.84 3.23
N GLU A 72 -10.32 -0.79 2.76
CA GLU A 72 -11.08 -0.82 1.52
C GLU A 72 -10.12 -0.91 0.31
N VAL A 73 -10.56 -1.58 -0.75
CA VAL A 73 -9.92 -1.55 -2.06
C VAL A 73 -10.93 -1.04 -3.07
N LEU A 74 -10.58 0.06 -3.74
CA LEU A 74 -11.38 0.76 -4.75
C LEU A 74 -10.74 0.64 -6.13
#